data_AF-A0A1F8Q0N9-F1
#
_entry.id   AF-A0A1F8Q0N9-F1
#
_cell.length_a   1.000
_cell.length_b   1.000
_cell.length_c   1.000
_cell.angle_alpha   90.00
_cell.angle_beta   90.00
_cell.angle_gamma   90.00
#
_symmetry.space_group_name_H-M   'P 1'
#
loop_
_entity.id
_entity.type
_entity.pdbx_description
1 polymer ?
#
loop_
_entity_poly.entity_id
_entity_poly.type
_entity_poly.pdbx_seq_one_letter_code
_entity_poly.pdbx_strand_id
1 'polypeptide(L)' 'MTREDELRDALDRFAEELYRYDSNPSTWLAWLVSLLEKLQQDATEVNPMNSTLYLEMITRLGGVIRSRLNTGGW' A
#
# COMPACT_ATOMS: atom_id res chain seq x y z
N MET A 1 -6.41 1.42 -23.56
CA MET A 1 -6.10 1.09 -22.16
C MET A 1 -6.03 2.40 -21.40
N THR A 2 -6.69 2.51 -20.26
CA THR A 2 -6.69 3.73 -19.45
C THR A 2 -5.52 3.70 -18.45
N ARG A 3 -5.13 4.86 -17.91
CA ARG A 3 -4.12 4.96 -16.85
C ARG A 3 -4.53 4.18 -15.58
N GLU A 4 -5.83 4.03 -15.35
CA GLU A 4 -6.36 3.24 -14.24
C GLU A 4 -6.14 1.74 -14.47
N ASP A 5 -6.32 1.27 -15.71
CA ASP A 5 -6.05 -0.13 -16.08
C ASP A 5 -4.56 -0.45 -15.92
N GLU A 6 -3.68 0.44 -16.35
CA GLU A 6 -2.22 0.28 -16.19
C GLU A 6 -1.80 0.18 -14.72
N LEU A 7 -2.43 0.99 -13.85
CA LEU A 7 -2.18 0.97 -12.41
C LEU A 7 -2.66 -0.36 -11.80
N ARG A 8 -3.83 -0.85 -12.22
CA ARG A 8 -4.38 -2.12 -11.75
C ARG A 8 -3.46 -3.28 -12.12
N ASP A 9 -3.02 -3.33 -13.38
CA ASP A 9 -2.09 -4.36 -13.86
C ASP A 9 -0.73 -4.31 -13.15
N ALA A 10 -0.27 -3.11 -12.76
CA ALA A 10 0.94 -2.97 -11.95
C ALA A 10 0.76 -3.55 -10.53
N LEU A 11 -0.40 -3.31 -9.90
CA LEU A 11 -0.71 -3.85 -8.59
C LEU A 11 -0.85 -5.38 -8.60
N ASP A 12 -1.52 -5.93 -9.62
CA ASP A 12 -1.67 -7.38 -9.76
C ASP A 12 -0.33 -8.08 -9.93
N ARG A 13 0.56 -7.53 -10.77
CA ARG A 13 1.92 -8.05 -10.94
C ARG A 13 2.74 -7.96 -9.65
N PHE A 14 2.65 -6.84 -8.92
CA PHE A 14 3.35 -6.69 -7.64
C PHE A 14 2.88 -7.73 -6.62
N ALA A 15 1.58 -8.01 -6.56
CA ALA A 15 1.03 -9.03 -5.67
C ALA A 15 1.52 -10.44 -6.04
N GLU A 16 1.56 -10.77 -7.34
CA GLU A 16 2.14 -12.03 -7.82
C GLU A 16 3.63 -12.16 -7.47
N GLU A 17 4.41 -11.10 -7.65
CA GLU A 17 5.84 -11.08 -7.33
C GLU A 17 6.07 -11.25 -5.82
N LEU A 18 5.31 -10.54 -4.99
CA LEU A 18 5.32 -10.68 -3.53
C LEU A 18 5.15 -12.15 -3.11
N TYR A 19 4.14 -12.81 -3.68
CA TYR A 19 3.85 -14.22 -3.39
C TYR A 19 4.94 -15.16 -3.90
N ARG A 20 5.54 -14.88 -5.06
CA ARG A 20 6.65 -15.69 -5.62
C ARG A 20 7.93 -15.59 -4.79
N TYR A 21 8.23 -14.42 -4.22
CA TYR A 21 9.45 -14.22 -3.46
C TYR A 21 9.40 -14.86 -2.07
N ASP A 22 8.28 -14.74 -1.37
CA ASP A 22 8.06 -15.41 -0.09
C ASP A 22 6.57 -15.74 0.03
N SER A 23 6.21 -16.96 0.40
CA SER A 23 4.81 -17.32 0.62
C SER A 23 4.31 -16.99 2.03
N ASN A 24 5.19 -16.46 2.90
CA ASN A 24 4.90 -16.14 4.29
C ASN A 24 4.28 -14.74 4.45
N PRO A 25 3.01 -14.63 4.92
CA PRO A 25 2.36 -13.34 5.12
C PRO A 25 3.06 -12.40 6.09
N SER A 26 3.83 -12.93 7.05
CA SER A 26 4.61 -12.11 7.98
C SER A 26 5.72 -11.33 7.27
N THR A 27 6.32 -11.91 6.22
CA THR A 27 7.32 -11.23 5.39
C THR A 27 6.68 -10.13 4.56
N TRP A 28 5.47 -10.37 4.02
CA TRP A 28 4.73 -9.36 3.26
C TRP A 28 4.40 -8.12 4.06
N LEU A 29 4.03 -8.30 5.34
CA LEU A 29 3.78 -7.17 6.24
C LEU A 29 5.00 -6.26 6.33
N ALA A 30 6.19 -6.83 6.52
CA ALA A 30 7.43 -6.06 6.57
C ALA A 30 7.66 -5.26 5.27
N TRP A 31 7.42 -5.88 4.11
CA TRP A 31 7.58 -5.21 2.82
C TRP A 31 6.54 -4.11 2.57
N LEU A 32 5.29 -4.32 2.99
CA LEU A 32 4.24 -3.30 2.90
C LEU A 32 4.58 -2.09 3.79
N VAL A 33 5.13 -2.31 4.98
CA VAL A 33 5.62 -1.23 5.84
C VAL A 33 6.75 -0.46 5.15
N SER A 34 7.76 -1.16 4.60
CA SER A 34 8.85 -0.51 3.87
C SER A 34 8.38 0.22 2.61
N LEU A 35 7.35 -0.28 1.91
CA LEU A 35 6.75 0.40 0.76
C LEU A 35 6.11 1.72 1.19
N LEU A 36 5.37 1.72 2.30
CA LEU A 36 4.78 2.94 2.85
C LEU A 36 5.88 3.96 3.21
N GLU A 37 6.95 3.55 3.89
CA GLU A 37 8.05 4.45 4.23
C GLU A 37 8.66 5.12 2.99
N LYS A 38 8.88 4.37 1.90
CA LYS A 38 9.39 4.91 0.63
C LYS A 38 8.41 5.88 -0.03
N LEU A 39 7.13 5.53 -0.08
CA LEU A 39 6.09 6.41 -0.65
C LEU A 39 5.98 7.72 0.13
N GLN A 40 6.12 7.67 1.46
CA GLN A 40 6.17 8.87 2.29
C GLN A 40 7.36 9.74 1.91
N GLN A 41 8.55 9.13 1.86
CA GLN A 41 9.79 9.83 1.56
C GLN A 41 9.66 10.54 0.20
N ASP A 42 9.32 9.80 -0.85
CA ASP A 42 9.19 10.34 -2.20
C ASP A 42 8.13 11.45 -2.28
N ALA A 43 6.97 11.27 -1.63
CA ALA A 43 5.91 12.28 -1.63
C ALA A 43 6.33 13.56 -0.92
N THR A 44 7.07 13.46 0.18
CA THR A 44 7.49 14.61 1.00
C THR A 44 8.76 15.30 0.48
N GLU A 45 9.65 14.57 -0.19
CA GLU A 45 10.83 15.13 -0.87
C GLU A 45 10.43 16.05 -2.03
N VAL A 46 9.37 15.68 -2.78
CA VAL A 46 8.85 16.50 -3.89
C VAL A 46 8.10 17.74 -3.38
N ASN A 47 7.30 17.59 -2.32
CA ASN A 47 6.62 18.71 -1.68
C ASN A 47 6.38 18.42 -0.18
N PRO A 48 7.02 19.17 0.73
CA PRO A 48 6.83 18.99 2.17
C PRO A 48 5.38 19.10 2.66
N MET A 49 4.51 19.80 1.92
CA MET A 49 3.07 19.90 2.23
C MET A 49 2.31 18.59 2.00
N ASN A 50 2.88 17.62 1.27
CA ASN A 50 2.27 16.31 1.07
C ASN A 50 2.26 15.46 2.34
N SER A 51 2.99 15.84 3.39
CA SER A 51 2.98 15.16 4.69
C SER A 51 1.56 15.02 5.27
N THR A 52 0.73 16.06 5.14
CA THR A 52 -0.68 16.01 5.57
C THR A 52 -1.49 15.02 4.74
N LEU A 53 -1.35 15.03 3.41
CA LEU A 53 -2.06 14.10 2.52
C LEU A 53 -1.64 12.64 2.77
N TYR A 54 -0.37 12.42 3.10
CA TYR A 54 0.16 11.11 3.43
C TYR A 54 -0.42 10.57 4.75
N LEU A 55 -0.53 11.44 5.77
CA LEU A 55 -1.22 11.13 7.03
C LEU A 55 -2.71 10.78 6.82
N GLU A 56 -3.40 11.52 5.95
CA GLU A 56 -4.78 11.21 5.59
C GLU A 56 -4.90 9.84 4.92
N MET A 57 -3.97 9.49 4.02
CA MET A 57 -3.92 8.19 3.36
C MET A 57 -3.77 7.05 4.38
N ILE A 58 -2.81 7.14 5.30
CA ILE A 58 -2.60 6.13 6.35
C ILE A 58 -3.85 5.99 7.23
N THR A 59 -4.48 7.11 7.58
CA THR A 59 -5.70 7.11 8.40
C THR A 59 -6.83 6.34 7.72
N ARG A 60 -7.03 6.57 6.42
CA ARG A 60 -8.03 5.83 5.62
C ARG A 60 -7.70 4.35 5.52
N LEU A 61 -6.43 4.00 5.29
CA LEU A 61 -5.97 2.61 5.25
C LEU A 61 -6.28 1.87 6.56
N GLY A 62 -5.94 2.47 7.70
CA GLY A 62 -6.24 1.91 9.02
C GLY A 62 -7.75 1.70 9.25
N GLY A 63 -8.57 2.62 8.73
CA GLY A 63 -10.04 2.48 8.74
C GLY A 63 -10.53 1.27 7.96
N VAL A 64 -10.00 1.06 6.75
CA VAL A 64 -10.34 -0.11 5.90
C VAL A 64 -9.91 -1.42 6.57
N ILE A 65 -8.69 -1.48 7.11
CA ILE A 65 -8.19 -2.68 7.82
C ILE A 65 -9.09 -3.02 9.01
N ARG A 66 -9.41 -2.02 9.85
CA ARG A 66 -10.30 -2.22 11.01
C ARG A 66 -11.68 -2.71 10.58
N SER A 67 -12.22 -2.14 9.49
CA SER A 67 -13.51 -2.57 8.94
C SER A 67 -13.48 -4.04 8.53
N ARG A 68 -12.45 -4.48 7.78
CA ARG A 68 -12.28 -5.88 7.35
C ARG A 68 -12.13 -6.86 8.52
N LEU A 69 -11.35 -6.49 9.54
CA LEU A 69 -11.21 -7.28 10.76
C LEU A 69 -12.54 -7.46 11.50
N ASN A 70 -13.37 -6.42 11.53
CA ASN A 70 -14.67 -6.46 12.20
C ASN A 70 -15.74 -7.23 11.41
N THR A 71 -15.67 -7.23 10.07
CA THR A 71 -16.66 -7.90 9.20
C THR A 71 -16.26 -9.33 8.81
N GLY A 72 -15.03 -9.75 9.11
CA GLY A 72 -14.50 -11.06 8.74
C GLY A 72 -14.22 -11.22 7.25
N GLY A 73 -14.26 -10.14 6.47
CA GLY A 73 -14.01 -10.14 5.03
C GLY A 73 -12.54 -9.85 4.72
N TRP A 74 -11.82 -10.84 4.20
CA TRP A 74 -10.53 -10.68 3.53
C TRP A 74 -10.69 -11.00 2.05
#